data_AF-A0A7Y0N421-F1
#
_entry.id   AF-A0A7Y0N421-F1
#
_cell.length_a   1.000
_cell.length_b   1.000
_cell.length_c   1.000
_cell.angle_alpha   90.00
_cell.angle_beta   90.00
_cell.angle_gamma   90.00
#
_symmetry.space_group_name_H-M   'P 1'
#
loop_
_entity.id
_entity.type
_entity.pdbx_description
1 polymer ?
#
loop_
_entity_poly.entity_id
_entity_poly.type
_entity_poly.pdbx_seq_one_letter_code
_entity_poly.pdbx_strand_id
1 'polypeptide(L)'
;MIRINEIKLPLDHEEGALLDAITKKLGIPAEKVISFNVFRRGYDARKKTNIHLIYTLDIIVEGDETALLAKFANDPHVRQTPDMEYKFVAKAPENLTERPIVIGFGPCGLFAGL
;
A
#
# COMPACT_ATOMS: atom_id res chain seq x y z
N MET A 1 5.64 8.98 2.11
CA MET A 1 4.52 8.37 1.37
C MET A 1 3.27 8.27 2.25
N ILE A 2 2.17 8.84 1.79
CA ILE A 2 0.88 8.88 2.49
C ILE A 2 -0.03 7.79 1.91
N ARG A 3 -0.69 7.01 2.77
CA ARG A 3 -1.69 6.02 2.37
C ARG A 3 -3.10 6.56 2.60
N ILE A 4 -3.92 6.55 1.56
CA ILE A 4 -5.36 6.83 1.64
C ILE A 4 -6.13 5.53 1.46
N ASN A 5 -6.96 5.20 2.45
CA ASN A 5 -7.86 4.05 2.42
C ASN A 5 -9.26 4.45 1.95
N GLU A 6 -9.98 3.48 1.39
CA GLU A 6 -11.39 3.59 1.03
C GLU A 6 -11.75 4.72 0.04
N ILE A 7 -10.91 4.99 -0.95
CA ILE A 7 -11.32 5.83 -2.08
C ILE A 7 -12.34 5.03 -2.90
N LYS A 8 -13.57 5.51 -2.99
CA LYS A 8 -14.67 4.87 -3.72
C LYS A 8 -14.91 5.59 -5.04
N LEU A 9 -14.85 4.84 -6.13
CA LEU A 9 -15.14 5.35 -7.48
C LEU A 9 -16.12 4.41 -8.21
N PRO A 10 -16.93 4.93 -9.15
CA PRO A 10 -17.73 4.11 -10.05
C PRO A 10 -16.88 3.09 -10.82
N LEU A 11 -17.46 1.98 -11.27
CA LEU A 11 -16.74 0.96 -12.03
C LEU A 11 -16.14 1.50 -13.35
N ASP A 12 -16.82 2.47 -13.95
CA ASP A 12 -16.57 3.11 -15.24
C ASP A 12 -15.98 4.53 -15.12
N HIS A 13 -15.37 4.86 -13.97
CA HIS A 13 -14.69 6.14 -13.80
C HIS A 13 -13.58 6.36 -14.83
N GLU A 14 -13.44 7.61 -15.26
CA GLU A 14 -12.35 8.06 -16.12
C GLU A 14 -10.99 7.97 -15.40
N GLU A 15 -9.91 7.86 -16.17
CA GLU A 15 -8.54 7.69 -15.67
C GLU A 15 -8.12 8.78 -14.66
N GLY A 16 -8.54 10.03 -14.89
CA GLY A 16 -8.24 11.17 -14.01
C GLY A 16 -8.95 11.15 -12.66
N ALA A 17 -10.00 10.36 -12.48
CA ALA A 17 -10.84 10.41 -11.28
C ALA A 17 -10.10 10.00 -9.99
N LEU A 18 -9.05 9.19 -10.10
CA LEU A 18 -8.19 8.85 -8.96
C LEU A 18 -7.40 10.07 -8.47
N LEU A 19 -6.80 10.83 -9.38
CA LEU A 19 -6.06 12.03 -9.06
C LEU A 19 -6.98 13.10 -8.46
N ASP A 20 -8.18 13.27 -9.02
CA ASP A 20 -9.21 14.17 -8.48
C ASP A 20 -9.64 13.76 -7.08
N ALA A 21 -9.82 12.45 -6.83
CA ALA A 21 -10.17 11.94 -5.51
C ALA A 21 -9.03 12.17 -4.49
N ILE A 22 -7.77 11.99 -4.89
CA ILE A 22 -6.59 12.23 -4.04
C ILE A 22 -6.51 13.71 -3.66
N THR A 23 -6.53 14.60 -4.66
CA THR A 23 -6.40 16.06 -4.45
C THR A 23 -7.55 16.60 -3.62
N LYS A 24 -8.78 16.14 -3.87
CA LYS A 24 -9.96 16.47 -3.07
C LYS A 24 -9.84 15.96 -1.63
N LYS A 25 -9.34 14.75 -1.41
CA LYS A 25 -9.21 14.16 -0.07
C LYS A 25 -8.10 14.83 0.74
N LEU A 26 -6.96 15.14 0.11
CA LEU A 26 -5.81 15.76 0.77
C LEU A 26 -5.90 17.29 0.84
N GLY A 27 -6.79 17.92 0.06
CA GLY A 27 -6.93 19.37 -0.01
C GLY A 27 -5.69 20.04 -0.59
N ILE A 28 -5.02 19.38 -1.55
CA ILE A 28 -3.81 19.87 -2.21
C ILE A 28 -4.04 19.97 -3.72
N PRO A 29 -3.34 20.88 -4.41
CA PRO A 29 -3.43 20.99 -5.86
C PRO A 29 -2.71 19.79 -6.53
N ALA A 30 -3.10 19.47 -7.77
CA ALA A 30 -2.64 18.27 -8.48
C ALA A 30 -1.12 18.26 -8.71
N GLU A 31 -0.51 19.43 -8.87
CA GLU A 31 0.92 19.63 -9.06
C GLU A 31 1.74 19.17 -7.86
N LYS A 32 1.13 19.14 -6.66
CA LYS A 32 1.78 18.61 -5.46
C LYS A 32 1.74 17.09 -5.36
N VAL A 33 1.04 16.40 -6.25
CA VAL A 33 1.06 14.93 -6.31
C VAL A 33 2.15 14.51 -7.28
N ILE A 34 3.29 14.07 -6.74
CA ILE A 34 4.43 13.62 -7.55
C ILE A 34 4.08 12.32 -8.27
N SER A 35 3.47 11.38 -7.53
CA SER A 35 3.00 10.10 -8.07
C SER A 35 2.04 9.44 -7.09
N PHE A 36 1.29 8.44 -7.57
CA PHE A 36 0.53 7.54 -6.72
C PHE A 36 0.54 6.12 -7.30
N ASN A 37 0.37 5.13 -6.42
CA ASN A 37 0.26 3.72 -6.79
C ASN A 37 -0.97 3.09 -6.13
N VAL A 38 -1.56 2.11 -6.80
CA VAL A 38 -2.68 1.32 -6.26
C VAL A 38 -2.11 0.20 -5.41
N PHE A 39 -2.12 0.37 -4.09
CA PHE A 39 -1.72 -0.67 -3.14
C PHE A 39 -2.73 -1.82 -3.12
N ARG A 40 -4.04 -1.50 -3.17
CA ARG A 40 -5.11 -2.49 -3.24
C ARG A 40 -6.30 -1.93 -4.00
N ARG A 41 -6.93 -2.78 -4.82
CA ARG A 41 -8.23 -2.52 -5.45
C ARG A 41 -9.21 -3.63 -5.05
N GLY A 42 -10.35 -3.23 -4.50
CA GLY A 42 -11.48 -4.09 -4.18
C GLY A 42 -12.72 -3.70 -4.97
N TYR A 43 -13.72 -4.58 -4.95
CA TYR A 43 -15.02 -4.38 -5.60
C TYR A 43 -16.12 -4.38 -4.53
N ASP A 44 -16.92 -3.33 -4.47
CA ASP A 44 -18.18 -3.32 -3.73
C ASP A 44 -19.34 -3.55 -4.71
N ALA A 45 -19.73 -4.81 -4.83
CA ALA A 45 -20.81 -5.26 -5.70
C ALA A 45 -22.08 -5.68 -4.91
N ARG A 46 -22.22 -5.21 -3.66
CA ARG A 46 -23.39 -5.56 -2.81
C ARG A 46 -24.72 -5.13 -3.42
N LYS A 47 -24.71 -4.08 -4.25
CA LYS A 47 -25.84 -3.64 -5.08
C LYS A 47 -25.51 -3.88 -6.55
N LYS A 48 -26.24 -4.79 -7.21
CA LYS A 48 -25.98 -5.20 -8.60
C LYS A 48 -25.94 -4.06 -9.61
N THR A 49 -26.73 -3.00 -9.40
CA THR A 49 -26.81 -1.84 -10.29
C THR A 49 -25.87 -0.70 -9.91
N ASN A 50 -25.12 -0.83 -8.81
CA ASN A 50 -24.31 0.26 -8.28
C ASN A 50 -22.97 -0.25 -7.73
N ILE A 51 -22.18 -0.81 -8.65
CA ILE A 51 -20.89 -1.42 -8.35
C ILE A 51 -19.83 -0.31 -8.25
N HIS A 52 -19.07 -0.34 -7.16
CA HIS A 52 -17.96 0.59 -6.95
C HIS A 52 -16.64 -0.15 -6.85
N LEU A 53 -15.58 0.54 -7.23
CA LEU A 53 -14.21 0.16 -6.94
C LEU A 53 -13.77 0.86 -5.67
N ILE A 54 -13.19 0.10 -4.75
CA ILE A 54 -12.63 0.60 -3.49
C ILE A 54 -11.11 0.50 -3.59
N TYR A 55 -10.44 1.64 -3.47
CA TYR A 55 -9.00 1.75 -3.60
C TYR A 55 -8.34 2.04 -2.25
N THR A 56 -7.17 1.43 -2.07
CA THR A 56 -6.13 1.91 -1.16
C THR A 56 -4.99 2.40 -2.02
N LEU A 57 -4.66 3.69 -1.89
CA LEU A 57 -3.63 4.36 -2.67
C LEU A 57 -2.48 4.76 -1.79
N ASP A 58 -1.27 4.63 -2.33
CA ASP A 58 -0.05 5.16 -1.77
C ASP A 58 0.37 6.36 -2.61
N ILE A 59 0.51 7.54 -1.98
CA ILE A 59 0.73 8.81 -2.64
C ILE A 59 2.07 9.41 -2.18
N ILE A 60 2.86 9.84 -3.16
CA ILE A 60 4.05 10.67 -2.94
C ILE A 60 3.65 12.10 -3.24
N VAL A 61 3.80 12.98 -2.24
CA VAL A 61 3.48 14.40 -2.37
C VAL A 61 4.74 15.24 -2.26
N GLU A 62 4.72 16.40 -2.90
CA GLU A 62 5.79 17.39 -2.78
C GLU A 62 5.64 18.19 -1.48
N GLY A 63 6.77 18.44 -0.80
CA GLY A 63 6.85 19.27 0.41
C GLY A 63 6.82 18.46 1.71
N ASP A 64 6.30 19.08 2.78
CA ASP A 64 6.30 18.49 4.13
C ASP A 64 5.10 17.55 4.34
N GLU A 65 5.34 16.25 4.14
CA GLU A 65 4.36 15.18 4.38
C GLU A 65 3.90 15.13 5.84
N THR A 66 4.78 15.44 6.81
CA THR A 66 4.48 15.34 8.24
C THR A 66 3.48 16.41 8.63
N ALA A 67 3.68 17.65 8.16
CA ALA A 67 2.74 18.74 8.34
C ALA A 67 1.38 18.46 7.67
N LEU A 68 1.38 17.80 6.50
CA LEU A 68 0.15 17.38 5.85
C LEU A 68 -0.57 16.31 6.67
N LEU A 69 0.13 15.26 7.09
CA LEU A 69 -0.43 14.18 7.92
C LEU A 69 -0.98 14.68 9.26
N ALA A 70 -0.35 15.69 9.88
CA ALA A 70 -0.83 16.30 11.11
C ALA A 70 -2.25 16.89 10.97
N LYS A 71 -2.61 17.41 9.78
CA LYS A 71 -3.97 17.89 9.49
C LYS A 71 -5.02 16.78 9.48
N PHE A 72 -4.57 15.54 9.26
CA PHE A 72 -5.41 14.35 9.17
C PHE A 72 -5.26 13.41 10.39
N ALA A 73 -4.69 13.89 11.50
CA ALA A 73 -4.44 13.05 12.69
C ALA A 73 -5.70 12.32 13.23
N ASN A 74 -6.89 12.88 12.99
CA ASN A 74 -8.18 12.30 13.39
C ASN A 74 -8.89 11.51 12.27
N ASP A 75 -8.34 11.48 11.04
CA ASP A 75 -8.93 10.73 9.92
C ASP A 75 -8.24 9.36 9.79
N PRO A 76 -8.91 8.24 10.13
CA PRO A 76 -8.30 6.91 10.04
C PRO A 76 -8.02 6.46 8.60
N HIS A 77 -8.55 7.17 7.61
CA HIS A 77 -8.35 6.85 6.20
C HIS A 77 -7.08 7.46 5.63
N VAL A 78 -6.47 8.45 6.28
CA VAL A 78 -5.25 9.11 5.79
C VAL A 78 -4.15 8.92 6.82
N ARG A 79 -3.13 8.14 6.47
CA ARG A 79 -2.05 7.79 7.39
C ARG A 79 -0.72 7.72 6.69
N GLN A 80 0.36 7.73 7.45
CA GLN A 80 1.66 7.35 6.92
C GLN A 80 1.61 5.90 6.43
N THR A 81 2.21 5.64 5.27
CA THR A 81 2.36 4.27 4.78
C THR A 81 3.30 3.50 5.71
N PRO A 82 2.95 2.30 6.21
CA PRO A 82 3.89 1.48 6.94
C PRO A 82 5.09 1.10 6.07
N ASP A 83 6.23 0.87 6.70
CA ASP A 83 7.37 0.22 6.07
C ASP A 83 6.99 -1.23 5.73
N MET A 84 6.93 -1.52 4.43
CA MET A 84 6.58 -2.82 3.86
C MET A 84 7.78 -3.47 3.16
N GLU A 85 8.99 -2.92 3.32
CA GLU A 85 10.19 -3.54 2.76
C GLU A 85 10.40 -4.93 3.36
N TYR A 86 10.67 -5.91 2.50
CA TYR A 86 11.00 -7.24 2.97
C TYR A 86 12.36 -7.21 3.66
N LYS A 87 12.37 -7.49 4.96
CA LYS A 87 13.59 -7.60 5.76
C LYS A 87 13.93 -9.06 5.95
N PHE A 88 15.09 -9.47 5.45
CA PHE A 88 15.60 -10.81 5.70
C PHE A 88 15.74 -11.03 7.21
N VAL A 89 15.14 -12.11 7.71
CA VAL A 89 15.04 -12.38 9.16
C VAL A 89 16.38 -12.80 9.78
N ALA A 90 17.25 -13.40 8.98
CA ALA A 90 18.60 -13.80 9.39
C ALA A 90 19.46 -14.10 8.16
N LYS A 91 20.78 -14.01 8.35
CA LYS A 91 21.77 -14.54 7.42
C LYS A 91 22.72 -15.43 8.22
N ALA A 92 23.03 -16.61 7.69
CA ALA A 92 24.03 -17.47 8.30
C ALA A 92 25.41 -16.77 8.28
N PRO A 93 26.21 -16.84 9.36
CA PRO A 93 27.60 -16.40 9.33
C PRO A 93 28.39 -17.14 8.25
N GLU A 94 29.39 -16.48 7.64
CA GLU A 94 30.22 -17.08 6.59
C GLU A 94 30.96 -18.34 7.06
N ASN A 95 31.32 -18.39 8.34
CA ASN A 95 32.09 -19.48 8.95
C ASN A 95 31.21 -20.40 9.81
N LEU A 96 29.93 -20.58 9.47
CA LEU A 96 29.06 -21.49 10.21
C LEU A 96 29.53 -22.95 10.01
N THR A 97 30.04 -23.56 11.08
CA THR A 97 30.54 -24.95 11.06
C THR A 97 29.42 -25.97 11.25
N GLU A 98 28.31 -25.58 11.87
CA GLU A 98 27.16 -26.43 12.10
C GLU A 98 26.32 -26.58 10.84
N ARG A 99 25.88 -27.82 10.54
CA ARG A 99 25.00 -28.08 9.40
C ARG A 99 23.58 -27.58 9.73
N PRO A 100 22.95 -26.76 8.87
CA PRO A 100 21.60 -26.29 9.11
C PRO A 100 20.62 -27.46 9.12
N ILE A 101 19.66 -27.44 10.05
CA ILE A 101 18.60 -28.43 10.17
C ILE A 101 17.31 -27.82 9.61
N VAL A 102 16.70 -28.50 8.65
CA VAL A 102 15.37 -28.17 8.13
C VAL A 102 14.34 -29.04 8.84
N ILE A 103 13.40 -28.42 9.57
CA ILE A 103 12.31 -29.14 10.23
C ILE A 103 11.07 -29.09 9.32
N GLY A 104 10.71 -30.23 8.74
CA GLY A 104 9.57 -30.39 7.84
C GLY A 104 9.98 -30.64 6.39
N PHE A 105 9.32 -31.61 5.75
CA PHE A 105 9.65 -32.08 4.39
C PHE A 105 8.51 -31.78 3.39
N GLY A 106 7.97 -30.56 3.47
CA GLY A 106 7.06 -30.02 2.45
C GLY A 106 7.81 -29.39 1.28
N PRO A 107 7.12 -28.74 0.32
CA PRO A 107 7.74 -28.10 -0.83
C PRO A 107 8.82 -27.07 -0.44
N CYS A 108 8.57 -26.27 0.60
CA CYS A 108 9.53 -25.30 1.11
C CYS A 108 10.75 -25.96 1.79
N GLY A 109 10.54 -27.04 2.53
CA GLY A 109 11.62 -27.77 3.22
C GLY A 109 12.52 -28.52 2.24
N LEU A 110 11.94 -29.11 1.21
CA LEU A 110 12.66 -29.70 0.07
C LEU A 110 13.56 -28.67 -0.62
N PHE A 111 13.00 -27.48 -0.94
CA PHE A 111 13.76 -26.41 -1.57
C PHE A 111 14.91 -25.88 -0.68
N ALA A 112 14.68 -25.77 0.64
CA ALA A 112 15.69 -25.31 1.59
C ALA A 112 16.86 -26.29 1.82
N GLY A 113 16.72 -27.55 1.40
CA GLY A 113 17.74 -28.59 1.54
C GLY A 113 18.62 -28.83 0.31
N LEU A 114 18.38 -28.10 -0.80
CA LEU A 114 19.20 -28.11 -2.02
C LEU A 114 20.41 -27.16 -1.86
#